data_AF-A0A3Q9RJU8-F1
#
_entry.id   AF-A0A3Q9RJU8-F1
#
_cell.length_a   1.000
_cell.length_b   1.000
_cell.length_c   1.000
_cell.angle_alpha   90.00
_cell.angle_beta   90.00
_cell.angle_gamma   90.00
#
_symmetry.space_group_name_H-M   'P 1'
#
loop_
_entity.id
_entity.type
_entity.pdbx_description
1 polymer ?
#
loop_
_entity_poly.entity_id
_entity_poly.type
_entity_poly.pdbx_seq_one_letter_code
_entity_poly.pdbx_strand_id
1 'polypeptide(L)' 'MWVITVFEQKDVRVFEYTNKGEAIQALQRFDKNAVKNAVLSYTK' A
#
# COMPACT_ATOMS: atom_id res chain seq x y z
N MET A 1 -4.52 6.44 10.83
CA MET A 1 -3.56 6.54 9.71
C MET A 1 -3.68 5.27 8.88
N TRP A 2 -3.55 5.39 7.55
CA TRP A 2 -3.62 4.27 6.62
C TRP A 2 -2.22 3.96 6.12
N VAL A 3 -1.83 2.69 6.12
CA VAL A 3 -0.49 2.27 5.76
C VAL A 3 -0.59 1.22 4.67
N ILE A 4 0.15 1.42 3.59
CA ILE A 4 0.32 0.40 2.54
C ILE A 4 1.73 -0.16 2.67
N THR A 5 1.82 -1.45 2.91
CA THR A 5 3.09 -2.19 2.90
C THR A 5 3.19 -2.96 1.60
N VAL A 6 4.25 -2.71 0.85
CA VAL A 6 4.51 -3.32 -0.46
C VAL A 6 5.72 -4.23 -0.32
N PHE A 7 5.51 -5.53 -0.54
CA PHE A 7 6.54 -6.56 -0.47
C PHE A 7 7.08 -6.87 -1.87
N GLU A 8 8.31 -6.45 -2.12
CA GLU A 8 9.04 -6.79 -3.34
C GLU A 8 10.05 -7.89 -3.02
N GLN A 9 10.58 -8.56 -4.06
CA GLN A 9 11.39 -9.77 -3.89
C GLN A 9 12.58 -9.62 -2.92
N LYS A 10 13.12 -8.41 -2.77
CA LYS A 10 14.27 -8.12 -1.91
C LYS A 10 14.07 -6.92 -0.98
N ASP A 11 12.92 -6.26 -1.06
CA ASP A 11 12.68 -4.98 -0.38
C ASP A 11 11.25 -4.90 0.15
N VAL A 12 11.09 -4.15 1.24
CA VAL A 12 9.78 -3.80 1.79
C VAL A 12 9.67 -2.29 1.77
N ARG A 13 8.63 -1.78 1.11
CA ARG A 13 8.34 -0.36 1.06
C ARG A 13 7.05 -0.07 1.83
N VAL A 14 7.06 0.98 2.63
CA VAL A 14 5.91 1.39 3.45
C VAL A 14 5.50 2.79 3.04
N PHE A 15 4.21 2.98 2.82
CA PHE A 15 3.62 4.25 2.46
C PHE A 15 2.53 4.60 3.46
N GLU A 16 2.59 5.82 3.99
CA GLU A 16 1.63 6.32 4.97
C GLU A 16 0.70 7.34 4.34
N TYR A 17 -0.58 7.26 4.70
CA TYR A 17 -1.65 8.11 4.22
C TYR A 17 -2.53 8.52 5.39
N THR A 18 -2.94 9.78 5.41
CA THR A 18 -3.91 10.27 6.39
C THR A 18 -5.34 9.97 5.95
N ASN A 19 -5.59 9.91 4.64
CA ASN A 19 -6.89 9.67 4.05
C ASN A 19 -7.04 8.22 3.52
N LYS A 20 -8.17 7.58 3.87
CA LYS A 20 -8.51 6.22 3.40
C LYS A 20 -8.63 6.13 1.87
N GLY A 21 -9.28 7.13 1.25
CA GLY A 21 -9.56 7.14 -0.18
C GLY A 21 -8.27 7.21 -1.01
N GLU A 22 -7.33 8.05 -0.59
CA GLU A 22 -6.00 8.13 -1.23
C GLU A 22 -5.23 6.82 -1.10
N ALA A 23 -5.26 6.18 0.08
CA ALA A 23 -4.63 4.89 0.29
C ALA A 23 -5.23 3.78 -0.61
N ILE A 24 -6.56 3.74 -0.77
CA ILE A 24 -7.22 2.77 -1.65
C ILE A 24 -6.84 3.01 -3.13
N GLN A 25 -6.82 4.27 -3.58
CA GLN A 25 -6.40 4.59 -4.95
C GLN A 25 -4.94 4.21 -5.20
N ALA A 26 -4.05 4.43 -4.22
CA ALA A 26 -2.66 4.01 -4.30
C ALA A 26 -2.52 2.48 -4.34
N LEU A 27 -3.28 1.75 -3.50
CA LEU A 27 -3.29 0.29 -3.48
C LEU A 27 -3.64 -0.31 -4.86
N GLN A 28 -4.67 0.24 -5.52
CA GLN A 28 -5.10 -0.20 -6.85
C GLN A 28 -4.02 0.00 -7.93
N ARG A 29 -3.13 0.98 -7.76
CA ARG A 29 -2.00 1.18 -8.68
C ARG A 29 -0.94 0.09 -8.52
N PHE A 30 -0.70 -0.37 -7.30
CA PHE A 30 0.23 -1.48 -7.04
C PHE A 30 -0.29 -2.80 -7.62
N ASP A 31 -1.58 -3.06 -7.48
CA ASP A 31 -2.23 -4.26 -8.05
C ASP A 31 -2.18 -4.26 -9.59
N LYS A 32 -2.42 -3.10 -10.23
CA LYS A 32 -2.30 -2.94 -11.70
C LYS A 32 -0.87 -3.05 -12.22
N ASN A 33 0.13 -2.63 -11.44
CA ASN A 33 1.54 -2.61 -11.85
C ASN A 33 2.27 -3.92 -11.52
N ALA A 34 1.56 -5.04 -11.39
CA ALA A 34 2.10 -6.37 -11.10
C ALA A 34 2.75 -6.55 -9.71
N VAL A 35 2.56 -5.58 -8.81
CA VAL A 35 2.98 -5.73 -7.41
C VAL A 35 1.85 -6.41 -6.65
N LYS A 36 1.80 -7.74 -6.77
CA LYS A 36 0.75 -8.59 -6.15
C LYS A 36 0.81 -8.67 -4.62
N ASN A 37 1.82 -8.08 -4.00
CA ASN A 37 2.06 -8.22 -2.56
C ASN A 37 1.97 -6.86 -1.85
N ALA A 38 0.91 -6.09 -2.11
CA ALA A 38 0.62 -4.86 -1.38
C ALA A 38 -0.51 -5.10 -0.37
N VAL A 39 -0.29 -4.73 0.89
CA VAL A 39 -1.25 -4.89 1.99
C VAL A 39 -1.61 -3.52 2.55
N LEU A 40 -2.90 -3.20 2.58
CA LEU A 40 -3.43 -2.02 3.24
C LEU A 40 -3.77 -2.34 4.70
N SER A 41 -3.26 -1.54 5.63
CA SER A 41 -3.50 -1.63 7.06
C SER A 41 -3.97 -0.28 7.61
N TYR A 42 -4.71 -0.32 8.72
CA TYR A 42 -5.15 0.87 9.44
C TYR A 42 -4.50 0.87 10.82
N THR A 43 -3.74 1.92 11.10
CA THR A 43 -3.11 2.18 12.41
C THR A 43 -3.87 3.28 13.13
N LYS A 44 -4.22 3.03 14.39
CA LYS A 44 -4.96 3.93 15.27
C LYS A 44 -4.03 4.61 16.26
#